data_AF-A0A496XLD6-F1
#
_entry.id   AF-A0A496XLD6-F1
#
_cell.length_a   1.000
_cell.length_b   1.000
_cell.length_c   1.000
_cell.angle_alpha   90.00
_cell.angle_beta   90.00
_cell.angle_gamma   90.00
#
_symmetry.space_group_name_H-M   'P 1'
#
loop_
_entity.id
_entity.type
_entity.pdbx_description
1 polymer ?
#
loop_
_entity_poly.entity_id
_entity_poly.type
_entity_poly.pdbx_seq_one_letter_code
_entity_poly.pdbx_strand_id
1 'polypeptide(L)' 'MSATEPQSPCISVCLLDENDICTGCFRTADEITDWFVASAEQKREVLRLARERMEAQTTIHLS' A
#
# COMPACT_ATOMS: atom_id res chain seq x y z
N MET A 1 13.65 6.11 19.35
CA MET A 1 12.74 5.72 18.25
C MET A 1 13.63 5.57 17.02
N SER A 2 13.94 4.32 16.67
CA SER A 2 15.08 3.95 15.83
C SER A 2 14.80 4.11 14.34
N ALA A 3 15.83 4.50 13.60
CA ALA A 3 15.82 4.88 12.18
C ALA A 3 15.63 3.71 11.18
N THR A 4 14.72 2.75 11.43
CA THR A 4 14.55 1.61 10.50
C THR A 4 13.12 1.06 10.40
N GLU A 5 12.13 1.82 10.88
CA GLU A 5 10.71 1.45 10.73
C GLU A 5 10.10 2.14 9.50
N PRO A 6 9.63 1.40 8.48
CA PRO A 6 8.98 1.98 7.32
C PRO A 6 7.73 2.77 7.71
N GLN A 7 7.59 3.97 7.16
CA GLN A 7 6.43 4.82 7.41
C GLN A 7 5.23 4.32 6.61
N SER A 8 4.03 4.47 7.17
CA SER A 8 2.79 4.12 6.46
C SER A 8 2.60 5.05 5.26
N PRO A 9 2.23 4.53 4.07
CA PRO A 9 1.97 5.34 2.88
C PRO A 9 0.53 5.90 2.87
N CYS A 10 -0.19 5.80 3.98
CA CYS A 10 -1.60 6.15 4.05
C CYS A 10 -1.81 7.66 3.86
N ILE A 11 -2.73 8.04 2.96
CA ILE A 11 -3.12 9.43 2.71
C ILE A 11 -4.39 9.84 3.47
N SER A 12 -4.82 9.04 4.46
CA SER A 12 -6.05 9.23 5.24
C SER A 12 -7.34 9.23 4.41
N VAL A 13 -7.28 8.68 3.19
CA VAL A 13 -8.44 8.40 2.34
C VAL A 13 -8.53 6.89 2.19
N CYS A 14 -9.53 6.28 2.82
CA CYS A 14 -9.79 4.84 2.73
C CYS A 14 -10.98 4.61 1.80
N LEU A 15 -10.67 4.33 0.53
CA LEU A 15 -11.63 3.89 -0.47
C LEU A 15 -11.05 2.63 -1.12
N LEU A 16 -11.75 1.51 -0.99
CA LEU A 16 -11.36 0.23 -1.60
C LEU A 16 -12.08 0.04 -2.93
N ASP A 17 -11.41 -0.61 -3.89
CA ASP A 17 -12.02 -1.07 -5.14
C ASP A 17 -12.68 -2.45 -4.99
N GLU A 18 -13.13 -3.03 -6.11
CA GLU A 18 -13.77 -4.36 -6.14
C GLU A 18 -12.84 -5.53 -5.78
N ASN A 19 -11.53 -5.30 -5.73
CA ASN A 19 -10.51 -6.27 -5.36
C ASN A 19 -9.96 -6.03 -3.95
N ASP A 20 -10.67 -5.23 -3.14
CA ASP A 20 -10.26 -4.81 -1.79
C ASP A 20 -8.89 -4.09 -1.77
N ILE A 21 -8.54 -3.40 -2.86
CA ILE A 21 -7.33 -2.57 -2.94
C ILE A 21 -7.70 -1.12 -2.70
N CYS A 22 -6.98 -0.46 -1.80
CA CYS A 22 -7.18 0.96 -1.55
C CYS A 22 -6.74 1.81 -2.74
N THR A 23 -7.64 2.61 -3.31
CA THR A 23 -7.36 3.46 -4.49
C THR A 23 -6.41 4.63 -4.19
N GLY A 24 -6.16 4.94 -2.90
CA GLY A 24 -5.26 6.00 -2.48
C GLY A 24 -3.84 5.53 -2.15
N CYS A 25 -3.71 4.42 -1.42
CA CYS A 25 -2.40 3.91 -0.99
C CYS A 25 -2.01 2.55 -1.60
N PHE A 26 -2.87 1.98 -2.44
CA PHE A 26 -2.67 0.75 -3.22
C PHE A 26 -2.33 -0.51 -2.41
N ARG A 27 -2.54 -0.46 -1.10
CA ARG A 27 -2.48 -1.63 -0.21
C ARG A 27 -3.82 -2.37 -0.23
N THR A 28 -3.78 -3.68 -0.03
CA THR A 28 -4.99 -4.48 0.19
C THR A 28 -5.60 -4.18 1.56
N ALA A 29 -6.87 -4.54 1.76
CA ALA A 29 -7.52 -4.46 3.07
C ALA A 29 -6.73 -5.21 4.15
N ASP A 30 -6.26 -6.43 3.85
CA ASP A 30 -5.45 -7.24 4.77
C ASP A 30 -4.11 -6.57 5.12
N GLU A 31 -3.42 -6.00 4.14
CA GLU A 31 -2.17 -5.27 4.36
C GLU A 31 -2.39 -4.00 5.22
N ILE A 32 -3.59 -3.40 5.15
CA ILE A 32 -3.97 -2.26 5.99
C ILE A 32 -4.23 -2.71 7.43
N THR A 33 -4.96 -3.82 7.64
CA THR A 33 -5.26 -4.34 8.98
C THR A 33 -4.02 -4.85 9.68
N ASP A 34 -3.15 -5.56 8.96
CA ASP A 34 -1.97 -6.21 9.52
C ASP A 34 -0.78 -5.26 9.71
N TRP A 35 -0.87 -4.03 9.18
CA TRP A 35 0.23 -3.06 9.21
C TRP A 35 0.81 -2.84 10.61
N PHE A 36 -0.02 -2.80 11.65
CA PHE A 36 0.45 -2.51 13.01
C PHE A 36 1.22 -3.67 13.64
N VAL A 37 0.99 -4.90 13.19
CA VAL A 37 1.64 -6.12 13.69
C VAL A 37 2.76 -6.62 12.77
N ALA A 38 2.81 -6.12 11.52
CA ALA A 38 3.83 -6.46 10.55
C ALA A 38 5.23 -6.03 11.00
N SER A 39 6.22 -6.87 10.72
CA SER A 39 7.64 -6.58 10.89
C SER A 39 8.11 -5.50 9.92
N ALA A 40 9.25 -4.87 10.21
CA ALA A 40 9.84 -3.88 9.31
C ALA A 40 10.16 -4.44 7.91
N GLU A 41 10.46 -5.73 7.79
CA GLU A 41 10.67 -6.39 6.49
C GLU A 41 9.35 -6.58 5.74
N GLN A 42 8.32 -7.09 6.42
CA GLN A 42 6.98 -7.22 5.84
C GLN A 42 6.43 -5.88 5.37
N LYS A 43 6.63 -4.81 6.16
CA LYS A 43 6.23 -3.46 5.79
C LYS A 43 6.91 -2.96 4.51
N ARG A 44 8.22 -3.22 4.34
CA ARG A 44 8.94 -2.85 3.11
C ARG A 44 8.38 -3.61 1.90
N GLU A 45 8.05 -4.87 2.08
CA GLU A 45 7.47 -5.68 1.02
C GLU A 45 6.08 -5.21 0.62
N VAL A 46 5.21 -4.92 1.60
CA VAL A 46 3.89 -4.30 1.36
C VAL A 46 4.03 -3.00 0.59
N LEU A 47 4.98 -2.14 0.97
CA LEU A 47 5.25 -0.88 0.27
C LEU A 47 5.73 -1.08 -1.18
N ARG A 48 6.56 -2.11 -1.42
CA ARG A 48 7.03 -2.46 -2.77
C ARG A 48 5.87 -2.92 -3.64
N LEU A 49 5.05 -3.86 -3.15
CA LEU A 49 3.89 -4.39 -3.86
C LEU A 49 2.83 -3.31 -4.13
N ALA A 50 2.53 -2.46 -3.15
CA ALA A 50 1.60 -1.35 -3.32
C ALA A 50 2.05 -0.38 -4.44
N ARG A 51 3.36 -0.10 -4.53
CA ARG A 51 3.91 0.69 -5.64
C ARG A 51 3.73 0.00 -6.99
N GLU A 52 4.00 -1.30 -7.08
CA GLU A 52 3.81 -2.05 -8.32
C GLU A 52 2.35 -2.04 -8.78
N ARG A 53 1.40 -2.20 -7.85
CA ARG A 53 -0.05 -2.07 -8.14
C ARG A 53 -0.39 -0.67 -8.65
N MET A 54 0.15 0.37 -8.01
CA MET A 54 -0.03 1.77 -8.44
C MET A 54 0.47 1.99 -9.87
N GLU A 55 1.68 1.53 -10.20
CA GLU A 55 2.28 1.68 -11.52
C GLU A 55 1.50 0.92 -12.60
N ALA A 56 1.01 -0.29 -12.26
CA ALA A 56 0.15 -1.09 -13.14
C ALA A 56 -1.18 -0.38 -13.43
N GLN A 57 -1.79 0.30 -12.45
CA GLN A 57 -3.04 1.07 -12.64
C GLN A 57 -2.81 2.45 -13.29
N THR A 58 -1.63 3.06 -13.11
CA THR A 58 -1.28 4.39 -13.65
C THR A 58 -0.73 4.32 -15.08
N THR A 59 -0.62 3.12 -15.66
CA THR A 59 -0.40 2.98 -17.10
C THR A 59 -1.67 3.41 -17.83
N ILE A 60 -1.88 4.72 -17.89
CA ILE A 60 -2.92 5.35 -18.68
C ILE A 60 -2.64 4.98 -20.12
N HIS A 61 -3.56 4.21 -20.68
CA HIS A 61 -3.78 4.10 -22.11
C HIS A 61 -4.10 5.52 -22.62
N LEU A 62 -3.06 6.29 -22.96
CA LEU A 62 -3.19 7.53 -23.70
C LEU A 62 -3.62 7.15 -25.12
N SER A 63 -4.93 7.02 -25.33
CA SER A 63 -5.57 7.11 -26.64
C SER A 63 -5.68 8.57 -27.05
#